data_AF-A0A8T4E0C1-F1
#
_entry.id   AF-A0A8T4E0C1-F1
#
_cell.length_a   1.000
_cell.length_b   1.000
_cell.length_c   1.000
_cell.angle_alpha   90.00
_cell.angle_beta   90.00
_cell.angle_gamma   90.00
#
_symmetry.space_group_name_H-M   'P 1'
#
loop_
_entity.id
_entity.type
_entity.pdbx_description
1 polymer ?
#
loop_
_entity_poly.entity_id
_entity_poly.type
_entity_poly.pdbx_seq_one_letter_code
_entity_poly.pdbx_strand_id
1 'polypeptide(L)'
;MVYCIFRICSSKGAWELKPKNDLKLDLFEVAKRFEKVDFKTKVLLSVEAYGSKVSIYPTGKVLVFDVKSETKGRMIATKVFKAIAGECEREEKVALFVGRFQPFHIGHLKVVRDIIKKYDRLTVVIGGPAEDEPTVKDPFTFREREEMIIPVLKSTGKDYELHILKDVNDDKKWIESISKIGNYDAAYTRNPWTAKCLKLAKIPVKRQKMYERYKHCGRIIRKRILEGRDWSDLVPKEVYSYVKGIRGEERIKILGS
;
A
#
# COMPACT_ATOMS: atom_id res chain seq x y z
N MET A 1 12.18 -17.08 -7.68
CA MET A 1 11.97 -16.57 -9.06
C MET A 1 12.87 -17.37 -9.97
N VAL A 2 12.31 -18.32 -10.73
CA VAL A 2 13.02 -18.95 -11.85
C VAL A 2 13.39 -17.82 -12.82
N TYR A 3 14.65 -17.68 -13.17
CA TYR A 3 15.15 -16.56 -13.97
C TYR A 3 14.59 -16.63 -15.40
N CYS A 4 13.49 -15.92 -15.67
CA CYS A 4 12.86 -15.85 -16.99
C CYS A 4 13.43 -14.70 -17.83
N ILE A 5 13.46 -14.88 -19.15
CA ILE A 5 13.84 -13.83 -20.12
C ILE A 5 12.57 -13.08 -20.51
N PHE A 6 12.58 -11.75 -20.40
CA PHE A 6 11.47 -10.88 -20.80
C PHE A 6 11.89 -9.96 -21.93
N ARG A 7 11.19 -9.98 -23.07
CA ARG A 7 11.53 -9.19 -24.29
C ARG A 7 10.27 -8.82 -25.07
N ILE A 8 10.37 -7.78 -25.89
CA ILE A 8 9.32 -7.47 -26.87
C ILE A 8 9.44 -8.39 -28.09
N CYS A 9 8.33 -9.02 -28.48
CA CYS A 9 8.24 -9.81 -29.70
C CYS A 9 7.98 -8.86 -30.88
N SER A 10 9.05 -8.52 -31.61
CA SER A 10 9.06 -7.57 -32.72
C SER A 10 8.06 -7.91 -33.84
N SER A 11 7.80 -9.19 -34.09
CA SER A 11 6.89 -9.64 -35.14
C SER A 11 5.39 -9.51 -34.79
N LYS A 12 5.04 -9.31 -33.51
CA LYS A 12 3.64 -9.37 -33.04
C LYS A 12 3.23 -8.27 -32.05
N GLY A 13 4.12 -7.33 -31.74
CA GLY A 13 3.81 -6.24 -30.79
C GLY A 13 3.41 -6.74 -29.39
N ALA A 14 3.93 -7.91 -28.98
CA ALA A 14 3.56 -8.58 -27.74
C ALA A 14 4.75 -8.64 -26.79
N TRP A 15 4.49 -8.68 -25.49
CA TRP A 15 5.54 -8.94 -24.50
C TRP A 15 5.71 -10.44 -24.28
N GLU A 16 6.94 -10.93 -24.45
CA GLU A 16 7.30 -12.33 -24.31
C GLU A 16 7.98 -12.58 -22.97
N LEU A 17 7.50 -13.60 -22.25
CA LEU A 17 8.18 -14.21 -21.13
C LEU A 17 8.54 -15.65 -21.49
N LYS A 18 9.84 -15.96 -21.45
CA LYS A 18 10.35 -17.31 -21.69
C LYS A 18 11.04 -17.85 -20.43
N PRO A 19 10.66 -19.04 -19.92
CA PRO A 19 11.40 -19.68 -18.84
C PRO A 19 12.81 -20.08 -19.32
N LYS A 20 13.77 -20.18 -18.39
CA LYS A 20 15.15 -20.59 -18.70
C LYS A 20 15.22 -22.02 -19.28
N ASN A 21 14.36 -22.90 -18.77
CA ASN A 21 14.21 -24.28 -19.23
C ASN A 21 12.78 -24.45 -19.75
N ASP A 22 12.62 -25.18 -20.85
CA ASP A 22 11.29 -25.50 -21.38
C ASP A 22 10.52 -26.35 -20.36
N LEU A 23 9.29 -25.93 -20.08
CA LEU A 23 8.35 -26.71 -19.30
C LEU A 23 7.72 -27.80 -20.18
N LYS A 24 7.13 -28.82 -19.54
CA LYS A 24 6.31 -29.85 -20.21
C LYS A 24 4.87 -29.71 -19.72
N LEU A 25 4.20 -28.65 -20.14
CA LEU A 25 2.85 -28.34 -19.66
C LEU A 25 1.80 -29.18 -20.38
N ASP A 26 0.86 -29.73 -19.62
CA ASP A 26 -0.42 -30.18 -20.15
C ASP A 26 -1.36 -28.97 -20.28
N LEU A 27 -1.61 -28.54 -21.52
CA LEU A 27 -2.46 -27.38 -21.78
C LEU A 27 -3.91 -27.59 -21.36
N PHE A 28 -4.41 -28.82 -21.30
CA PHE A 28 -5.76 -29.11 -20.79
C PHE A 28 -5.83 -28.85 -19.28
N GLU A 29 -4.81 -29.25 -18.54
CA GLU A 29 -4.77 -29.00 -17.09
C GLU A 29 -4.56 -27.52 -16.78
N VAL A 30 -3.74 -26.83 -17.58
CA VAL A 30 -3.56 -25.38 -17.48
C VAL A 30 -4.86 -24.65 -17.80
N ALA A 31 -5.61 -25.07 -18.81
CA ALA A 31 -6.88 -24.44 -19.19
C ALA A 31 -7.90 -24.38 -18.06
N LYS A 32 -7.96 -25.42 -17.20
CA LYS A 32 -8.85 -25.47 -16.03
C LYS A 32 -8.62 -24.34 -15.02
N ARG A 33 -7.48 -23.64 -15.11
CA ARG A 33 -7.10 -22.54 -14.19
C ARG A 33 -7.51 -21.16 -14.70
N PHE A 34 -8.15 -21.09 -15.85
CA PHE A 34 -8.58 -19.83 -16.48
C PHE A 34 -10.05 -19.90 -16.88
N GLU A 35 -10.79 -18.81 -16.67
CA GLU A 35 -12.24 -18.77 -16.96
C GLU A 35 -12.55 -18.66 -18.46
N LYS A 36 -11.73 -17.88 -19.19
CA LYS A 36 -11.92 -17.63 -20.62
C LYS A 36 -10.78 -18.26 -21.41
N VAL A 37 -11.10 -19.34 -22.11
CA VAL A 37 -10.13 -20.17 -22.82
C VAL A 37 -10.56 -20.38 -24.27
N ASP A 38 -9.64 -20.21 -25.20
CA ASP A 38 -9.76 -20.56 -26.61
C ASP A 38 -8.60 -21.50 -27.01
N PHE A 39 -8.94 -22.76 -27.29
CA PHE A 39 -7.99 -23.74 -27.79
C PHE A 39 -7.80 -23.53 -29.29
N LYS A 40 -6.68 -22.89 -29.66
CA LYS A 40 -6.34 -22.72 -31.08
C LYS A 40 -5.77 -23.99 -31.69
N THR A 41 -4.98 -24.74 -30.92
CA THR A 41 -4.36 -26.03 -31.31
C THR A 41 -3.90 -26.82 -30.07
N LYS A 42 -3.41 -28.06 -30.25
CA LYS A 42 -2.69 -28.82 -29.18
C LYS A 42 -1.36 -28.18 -28.74
N VAL A 43 -0.90 -27.13 -29.43
CA VAL A 43 0.39 -26.46 -29.17
C VAL A 43 0.24 -25.01 -28.69
N LEU A 44 -0.99 -24.53 -28.50
CA LEU A 44 -1.24 -23.14 -28.12
C LEU A 44 -2.58 -22.99 -27.40
N LEU A 45 -2.50 -22.50 -26.17
CA LEU A 45 -3.63 -22.10 -25.35
C LEU A 45 -3.76 -20.58 -25.38
N SER A 46 -4.90 -20.04 -25.82
CA SER A 46 -5.18 -18.60 -25.70
C SER A 46 -6.15 -18.36 -24.56
N VAL A 47 -5.80 -17.45 -23.65
CA VAL A 47 -6.64 -17.08 -22.51
C VAL A 47 -6.80 -15.57 -22.43
N GLU A 48 -7.89 -15.13 -21.84
CA GLU A 48 -8.02 -13.74 -21.39
C GLU A 48 -7.66 -13.70 -19.89
N ALA A 49 -6.58 -13.00 -19.54
CA ALA A 49 -6.10 -12.93 -18.17
C ALA A 49 -5.72 -11.49 -17.84
N TYR A 50 -6.18 -10.99 -16.69
CA TYR A 50 -5.87 -9.64 -16.20
C TYR A 50 -6.23 -8.53 -17.21
N GLY A 51 -7.32 -8.72 -17.98
CA GLY A 51 -7.79 -7.77 -18.98
C GLY A 51 -6.91 -7.70 -20.24
N SER A 52 -6.14 -8.74 -20.52
CA SER A 52 -5.30 -8.82 -21.71
C SER A 52 -5.36 -10.20 -22.34
N LYS A 53 -5.17 -10.27 -23.65
CA LYS A 53 -5.07 -11.53 -24.37
C LYS A 53 -3.68 -12.12 -24.11
N VAL A 54 -3.64 -13.38 -23.72
CA VAL A 54 -2.41 -14.09 -23.39
C VAL A 54 -2.36 -15.42 -24.12
N SER A 55 -1.21 -15.74 -24.69
CA SER A 55 -0.94 -17.02 -25.33
C SER A 55 0.09 -17.81 -24.54
N ILE A 56 -0.23 -19.08 -24.26
CA ILE A 56 0.57 -20.00 -23.47
C ILE A 56 0.95 -21.21 -24.34
N TYR A 57 2.24 -21.53 -24.37
CA TYR A 57 2.79 -22.66 -25.13
C TYR A 57 3.13 -23.83 -24.20
N PRO A 58 3.17 -25.08 -24.68
CA PRO A 58 3.56 -26.25 -23.88
C PRO A 58 4.93 -26.11 -23.21
N THR A 59 5.84 -25.34 -23.83
CA THR A 59 7.17 -25.02 -23.31
C THR A 59 7.17 -24.04 -22.12
N GLY A 60 6.01 -23.50 -21.74
CA GLY A 60 5.89 -22.47 -20.70
C GLY A 60 6.18 -21.05 -21.17
N LYS A 61 6.45 -20.85 -22.47
CA LYS A 61 6.50 -19.52 -23.07
C LYS A 61 5.12 -18.85 -22.98
N VAL A 62 5.12 -17.57 -22.60
CA VAL A 62 3.93 -16.73 -22.48
C VAL A 62 4.08 -15.48 -23.35
N LEU A 63 3.05 -15.14 -24.13
CA LEU A 63 2.95 -13.89 -24.87
C LEU A 63 1.77 -13.08 -24.36
N VAL A 64 2.00 -11.83 -23.97
CA VAL A 64 0.97 -10.89 -23.53
C VAL A 64 0.76 -9.83 -24.61
N PHE A 65 -0.45 -9.74 -25.12
CA PHE A 65 -0.85 -8.81 -26.16
C PHE A 65 -1.57 -7.59 -25.56
N ASP A 66 -1.70 -6.53 -26.35
CA ASP A 66 -2.51 -5.34 -26.04
C ASP A 66 -2.04 -4.53 -24.81
N VAL A 67 -0.75 -4.64 -24.47
CA VAL A 67 -0.16 -3.91 -23.34
C VAL A 67 0.98 -2.99 -23.81
N LYS A 68 0.77 -1.68 -23.67
CA LYS A 68 1.75 -0.65 -24.09
C LYS A 68 2.97 -0.54 -23.17
N SER A 69 2.82 -0.85 -21.87
CA SER A 69 3.86 -0.68 -20.86
C SER A 69 4.57 -2.00 -20.55
N GLU A 70 5.91 -2.01 -20.59
CA GLU A 70 6.73 -3.16 -20.19
C GLU A 70 6.41 -3.63 -18.78
N THR A 71 6.30 -2.70 -17.81
CA THR A 71 6.02 -3.01 -16.40
C THR A 71 4.70 -3.78 -16.27
N LYS A 72 3.65 -3.32 -16.97
CA LYS A 72 2.34 -3.97 -16.96
C LYS A 72 2.39 -5.33 -17.69
N GLY A 73 3.10 -5.41 -18.82
CA GLY A 73 3.27 -6.67 -19.57
C GLY A 73 4.00 -7.71 -18.73
N ARG A 74 5.06 -7.29 -18.03
CA ARG A 74 5.87 -8.16 -17.16
C ARG A 74 5.08 -8.64 -15.96
N MET A 75 4.29 -7.76 -15.34
CA MET A 75 3.37 -8.12 -14.27
C MET A 75 2.39 -9.21 -14.74
N ILE A 76 1.67 -8.99 -15.84
CA ILE A 76 0.67 -9.94 -16.36
C ILE A 76 1.33 -11.28 -16.72
N ALA A 77 2.45 -11.26 -17.45
CA ALA A 77 3.15 -12.48 -17.84
C ALA A 77 3.64 -13.28 -16.63
N THR A 78 4.15 -12.59 -15.61
CA THR A 78 4.60 -13.23 -14.36
C THR A 78 3.43 -13.88 -13.62
N LYS A 79 2.28 -13.21 -13.53
CA LYS A 79 1.08 -13.76 -12.89
C LYS A 79 0.57 -15.00 -13.62
N VAL A 80 0.52 -14.95 -14.96
CA VAL A 80 0.14 -16.10 -15.78
C VAL A 80 1.12 -17.26 -15.61
N PHE A 81 2.43 -16.98 -15.58
CA PHE A 81 3.45 -18.01 -15.36
C PHE A 81 3.31 -18.72 -14.01
N LYS A 82 3.02 -18.00 -12.92
CA LYS A 82 2.74 -18.60 -11.61
C LYS A 82 1.48 -19.47 -11.63
N ALA A 83 0.40 -18.98 -12.25
CA ALA A 83 -0.83 -19.75 -12.40
C ALA A 83 -0.60 -21.07 -13.17
N ILE A 84 0.25 -21.05 -14.20
CA ILE A 84 0.70 -22.24 -14.94
C ILE A 84 1.52 -23.19 -14.06
N ALA A 85 2.40 -22.66 -13.20
CA ALA A 85 3.23 -23.46 -12.31
C ALA A 85 2.44 -24.14 -11.17
N GLY A 86 1.13 -23.87 -11.05
CA GLY A 86 0.31 -24.37 -9.93
C GLY A 86 0.58 -23.59 -8.64
N GLU A 87 1.38 -22.53 -8.73
CA GLU A 87 1.52 -21.54 -7.68
C GLU A 87 0.23 -20.70 -7.71
N CYS A 88 -0.78 -21.14 -6.95
CA CYS A 88 -1.93 -20.32 -6.64
C CYS A 88 -1.38 -19.04 -5.99
N GLU A 89 -1.53 -17.87 -6.62
CA GLU A 89 -1.12 -16.63 -5.99
C GLU A 89 -1.86 -16.58 -4.64
N ARG A 90 -1.11 -16.60 -3.54
CA ARG A 90 -1.69 -16.13 -2.28
C ARG A 90 -2.13 -14.70 -2.59
N GLU A 91 -3.42 -14.45 -2.42
CA GLU A 91 -4.00 -13.14 -2.56
C GLU A 91 -3.15 -12.13 -1.77
N GLU A 92 -2.73 -11.06 -2.43
CA GLU A 92 -1.83 -10.07 -1.84
C GLU A 92 -2.47 -9.54 -0.55
N LYS A 93 -1.79 -9.71 0.58
CA LYS A 93 -2.33 -9.25 1.85
C LYS A 93 -2.07 -7.75 2.01
N VAL A 94 -3.12 -6.95 2.04
CA VAL A 94 -3.04 -5.49 2.15
C VAL A 94 -3.48 -5.07 3.55
N ALA A 95 -2.62 -4.27 4.21
CA ALA A 95 -2.98 -3.63 5.47
C ALA A 95 -3.25 -2.14 5.27
N LEU A 96 -4.29 -1.66 5.96
CA LEU A 96 -4.63 -0.25 6.07
C LEU A 96 -4.13 0.33 7.39
N PHE A 97 -3.43 1.46 7.35
CA PHE A 97 -3.06 2.22 8.54
C PHE A 97 -3.63 3.64 8.48
N VAL A 98 -4.62 3.94 9.31
CA VAL A 98 -5.28 5.25 9.34
C VAL A 98 -4.87 6.03 10.58
N GLY A 99 -4.45 7.28 10.40
CA GLY A 99 -4.08 8.16 11.51
C GLY A 99 -4.08 9.63 11.13
N ARG A 100 -4.11 10.49 12.16
CA ARG A 100 -3.94 11.94 11.98
C ARG A 100 -2.50 12.36 11.85
N PHE A 101 -1.56 11.62 12.44
CA PHE A 101 -0.12 11.86 12.31
C PHE A 101 0.31 13.31 12.63
N GLN A 102 -0.13 13.86 13.77
CA GLN A 102 0.14 15.25 14.22
C GLN A 102 1.16 15.33 15.38
N PRO A 103 2.48 15.17 15.18
CA PRO A 103 3.17 14.71 13.97
C PRO A 103 3.24 13.17 13.89
N PHE A 104 3.85 12.64 12.82
CA PHE A 104 4.27 11.24 12.77
C PHE A 104 5.35 10.96 13.83
N HIS A 105 5.31 9.82 14.52
CA HIS A 105 6.17 9.58 15.70
C HIS A 105 6.60 8.12 15.82
N ILE A 106 7.53 7.82 16.73
CA ILE A 106 8.11 6.46 16.89
C ILE A 106 7.05 5.39 17.12
N GLY A 107 5.98 5.71 17.86
CA GLY A 107 4.82 4.82 18.01
C GLY A 107 4.17 4.42 16.67
N HIS A 108 4.05 5.34 15.70
CA HIS A 108 3.54 5.03 14.36
C HIS A 108 4.54 4.21 13.56
N LEU A 109 5.84 4.53 13.64
CA LEU A 109 6.90 3.76 12.99
C LEU A 109 6.92 2.30 13.45
N LYS A 110 6.73 2.04 14.75
CA LYS A 110 6.62 0.67 15.29
C LYS A 110 5.43 -0.09 14.68
N VAL A 111 4.29 0.58 14.49
CA VAL A 111 3.11 -0.01 13.81
C VAL A 111 3.43 -0.34 12.36
N VAL A 112 4.03 0.60 11.61
CA VAL A 112 4.45 0.38 10.22
C VAL A 112 5.38 -0.84 10.13
N ARG A 113 6.41 -0.92 10.99
CA ARG A 113 7.34 -2.05 11.05
C ARG A 113 6.67 -3.38 11.36
N ASP A 114 5.64 -3.38 12.19
CA ASP A 114 4.87 -4.59 12.50
C ASP A 114 3.96 -5.01 11.33
N ILE A 115 3.43 -4.05 10.57
CA ILE A 115 2.58 -4.30 9.40
C ILE A 115 3.40 -4.89 8.25
N ILE A 116 4.52 -4.24 7.86
CA ILE A 116 5.31 -4.66 6.70
C ILE A 116 5.91 -6.07 6.84
N LYS A 117 6.00 -6.60 8.07
CA LYS A 117 6.42 -7.99 8.34
C LYS A 117 5.34 -9.04 8.07
N LYS A 118 4.06 -8.63 8.04
CA LYS A 118 2.89 -9.54 8.01
C LYS A 118 2.06 -9.41 6.74
N TYR A 119 2.15 -8.27 6.06
CA TYR A 119 1.37 -7.91 4.90
C TYR A 119 2.29 -7.65 3.72
N ASP A 120 1.78 -7.89 2.53
CA ASP A 120 2.51 -7.74 1.28
C ASP A 120 2.61 -6.28 0.86
N ARG A 121 1.56 -5.50 1.15
CA ARG A 121 1.44 -4.07 0.84
C ARG A 121 0.81 -3.27 1.98
N LEU A 122 1.20 -2.01 2.11
CA LEU A 122 0.70 -1.09 3.13
C LEU A 122 0.03 0.14 2.52
N THR A 123 -1.25 0.33 2.78
CA THR A 123 -1.96 1.58 2.48
C THR A 123 -2.01 2.45 3.74
N VAL A 124 -1.43 3.64 3.69
CA VAL A 124 -1.51 4.64 4.77
C VAL A 124 -2.51 5.71 4.39
N VAL A 125 -3.43 6.02 5.30
CA VAL A 125 -4.41 7.09 5.12
C VAL A 125 -4.22 8.15 6.18
N ILE A 126 -3.90 9.36 5.72
CA ILE A 126 -3.82 10.56 6.55
C ILE A 126 -5.25 11.10 6.71
N GLY A 127 -5.82 10.86 7.90
CA GLY A 127 -7.14 11.33 8.30
C GLY A 127 -7.09 12.62 9.11
N GLY A 128 -8.25 13.24 9.33
CA GLY A 128 -8.36 14.44 10.16
C GLY A 128 -9.28 15.51 9.57
N PRO A 129 -9.58 16.56 10.34
CA PRO A 129 -10.40 17.68 9.89
C PRO A 129 -9.75 18.38 8.68
N ALA A 130 -10.58 19.07 7.90
CA ALA A 130 -10.09 19.98 6.85
C ALA A 130 -9.27 21.11 7.51
N GLU A 131 -8.08 21.38 6.96
CA GLU A 131 -7.07 22.25 7.60
C GLU A 131 -6.99 23.62 6.95
N ASP A 132 -8.13 24.31 6.84
CA ASP A 132 -8.10 25.72 6.44
C ASP A 132 -7.49 26.58 7.57
N GLU A 133 -7.58 26.13 8.83
CA GLU A 133 -6.97 26.79 10.00
C GLU A 133 -6.26 25.80 10.95
N PRO A 134 -4.93 25.89 11.11
CA PRO A 134 -4.16 25.06 12.05
C PRO A 134 -4.56 25.29 13.51
N THR A 135 -4.53 24.23 14.33
CA THR A 135 -4.79 24.33 15.78
C THR A 135 -3.66 23.69 16.58
N VAL A 136 -3.60 23.92 17.89
CA VAL A 136 -2.64 23.22 18.78
C VAL A 136 -2.79 21.70 18.70
N LYS A 137 -4.00 21.20 18.43
CA LYS A 137 -4.27 19.78 18.32
C LYS A 137 -3.83 19.22 16.96
N ASP A 138 -3.92 20.06 15.93
CA ASP A 138 -3.69 19.76 14.52
C ASP A 138 -2.87 20.88 13.86
N PRO A 139 -1.56 20.95 14.17
CA PRO A 139 -0.72 22.06 13.72
C PRO A 139 -0.16 21.88 12.30
N PHE A 140 -0.23 20.68 11.72
CA PHE A 140 0.41 20.35 10.43
C PHE A 140 -0.59 19.94 9.36
N THR A 141 -0.53 20.60 8.21
CA THR A 141 -1.37 20.34 7.02
C THR A 141 -1.27 18.91 6.54
N PHE A 142 -2.25 18.47 5.74
CA PHE A 142 -2.18 17.16 5.07
C PHE A 142 -0.87 17.00 4.29
N ARG A 143 -0.49 18.02 3.52
CA ARG A 143 0.76 18.03 2.75
C ARG A 143 1.99 17.91 3.64
N GLU A 144 2.06 18.68 4.71
CA GLU A 144 3.18 18.60 5.65
C GLU A 144 3.28 17.21 6.28
N ARG A 145 2.15 16.59 6.60
CA ARG A 145 2.10 15.22 7.12
C ARG A 145 2.51 14.18 6.07
N GLU A 146 2.15 14.36 4.80
CA GLU A 146 2.66 13.50 3.71
C GLU A 146 4.18 13.61 3.61
N GLU A 147 4.72 14.83 3.59
CA GLU A 147 6.16 15.09 3.50
C GLU A 147 6.93 14.52 4.71
N MET A 148 6.32 14.50 5.90
CA MET A 148 6.88 13.78 7.07
C MET A 148 6.91 12.26 6.89
N ILE A 149 5.88 11.67 6.26
CA ILE A 149 5.66 10.22 6.24
C ILE A 149 6.37 9.55 5.06
N ILE A 150 6.43 10.20 3.89
CA ILE A 150 7.00 9.63 2.67
C ILE A 150 8.44 9.11 2.87
N PRO A 151 9.39 9.88 3.47
CA PRO A 151 10.75 9.39 3.68
C PRO A 151 10.78 8.13 4.55
N VAL A 152 9.92 8.10 5.58
CA VAL A 152 9.82 6.96 6.50
C VAL A 152 9.30 5.73 5.77
N LEU A 153 8.25 5.85 4.95
CA LEU A 153 7.71 4.72 4.18
C LEU A 153 8.70 4.22 3.13
N LYS A 154 9.35 5.13 2.39
CA LYS A 154 10.40 4.77 1.42
C LYS A 154 11.54 3.98 2.06
N SER A 155 11.97 4.37 3.26
CA SER A 155 13.05 3.68 3.99
C SER A 155 12.73 2.22 4.34
N THR A 156 11.44 1.83 4.32
CA THR A 156 11.04 0.45 4.63
C THR A 156 11.32 -0.53 3.48
N GLY A 157 11.49 -0.03 2.24
CA GLY A 157 11.63 -0.87 1.05
C GLY A 157 10.41 -1.71 0.69
N LYS A 158 9.27 -1.51 1.37
CA LYS A 158 8.01 -2.21 1.14
C LYS A 158 7.12 -1.41 0.20
N ASP A 159 6.32 -2.10 -0.61
CA ASP A 159 5.31 -1.43 -1.43
C ASP A 159 4.27 -0.73 -0.55
N TYR A 160 3.93 0.50 -0.91
CA TYR A 160 3.03 1.33 -0.12
C TYR A 160 2.21 2.29 -0.98
N GLU A 161 1.03 2.63 -0.47
CA GLU A 161 0.22 3.74 -0.95
C GLU A 161 0.01 4.75 0.18
N LEU A 162 -0.09 6.03 -0.17
CA LEU A 162 -0.39 7.10 0.76
C LEU A 162 -1.55 7.92 0.21
N HIS A 163 -2.59 8.08 1.00
CA HIS A 163 -3.79 8.83 0.62
C HIS A 163 -4.19 9.82 1.71
N ILE A 164 -4.85 10.89 1.30
CA ILE A 164 -5.49 11.85 2.20
C ILE A 164 -6.99 11.58 2.22
N LEU A 165 -7.58 11.52 3.40
CA LEU A 165 -9.03 11.37 3.55
C LEU A 165 -9.52 12.33 4.64
N LYS A 166 -10.23 13.38 4.21
CA LYS A 166 -10.79 14.38 5.12
C LYS A 166 -11.91 13.77 5.96
N ASP A 167 -11.93 14.10 7.25
CA ASP A 167 -13.04 13.74 8.13
C ASP A 167 -14.31 14.44 7.62
N VAL A 168 -15.22 13.65 7.07
CA VAL A 168 -16.59 14.07 6.78
C VAL A 168 -17.44 13.70 7.98
N ASN A 169 -18.28 14.61 8.46
CA ASN A 169 -19.19 14.36 9.58
C ASN A 169 -20.38 13.47 9.17
N ASP A 170 -20.07 12.36 8.49
CA ASP A 170 -21.00 11.41 7.89
C ASP A 170 -20.28 10.06 7.78
N ASP A 171 -20.66 9.12 8.65
CA ASP A 171 -20.08 7.77 8.68
C ASP A 171 -20.16 7.07 7.32
N LYS A 172 -21.26 7.25 6.56
CA LYS A 172 -21.48 6.57 5.27
C LYS A 172 -20.55 7.11 4.20
N LYS A 173 -20.46 8.44 4.07
CA LYS A 173 -19.55 9.07 3.10
C LYS A 173 -18.09 8.73 3.37
N TRP A 174 -17.72 8.64 4.65
CA TRP A 174 -16.36 8.23 5.03
C TRP A 174 -16.08 6.77 4.63
N ILE A 175 -17.04 5.87 4.91
CA ILE A 175 -16.95 4.45 4.53
C ILE A 175 -16.87 4.27 3.01
N GLU A 176 -17.69 4.97 2.24
CA GLU A 176 -17.63 4.95 0.78
C GLU A 176 -16.27 5.42 0.27
N SER A 177 -15.73 6.49 0.86
CA SER A 177 -14.43 7.04 0.46
C SER A 177 -13.29 6.05 0.69
N ILE A 178 -13.25 5.41 1.87
CA ILE A 178 -12.19 4.43 2.16
C ILE A 178 -12.33 3.15 1.34
N SER A 179 -13.55 2.75 1.01
CA SER A 179 -13.83 1.55 0.20
C SER A 179 -13.48 1.75 -1.28
N LYS A 180 -13.58 2.99 -1.79
CA LYS A 180 -13.14 3.36 -3.15
C LYS A 180 -11.62 3.31 -3.32
N ILE A 181 -10.85 3.49 -2.24
CA ILE A 181 -9.38 3.42 -2.28
C ILE A 181 -8.92 1.98 -2.50
N GLY A 182 -9.56 1.01 -1.85
CA GLY A 182 -9.20 -0.40 -2.02
C GLY A 182 -9.84 -1.34 -1.01
N ASN A 183 -9.45 -2.60 -1.11
CA ASN A 183 -9.83 -3.67 -0.18
C ASN A 183 -8.66 -3.99 0.75
N TYR A 184 -8.96 -4.35 2.00
CA TYR A 184 -7.94 -4.53 3.03
C TYR A 184 -8.24 -5.76 3.90
N ASP A 185 -7.23 -6.59 4.13
CA ASP A 185 -7.27 -7.74 5.03
C ASP A 185 -7.31 -7.35 6.51
N ALA A 186 -6.72 -6.19 6.83
CA ALA A 186 -6.74 -5.64 8.17
C ALA A 186 -6.53 -4.14 8.18
N ALA A 187 -7.16 -3.47 9.14
CA ALA A 187 -6.95 -2.07 9.42
C ALA A 187 -6.38 -1.84 10.81
N TYR A 188 -5.56 -0.79 10.91
CA TYR A 188 -4.90 -0.35 12.12
C TYR A 188 -5.28 1.12 12.35
N THR A 189 -5.85 1.43 13.50
CA THR A 189 -6.13 2.82 13.91
C THR A 189 -6.30 2.88 15.43
N ARG A 190 -6.06 4.06 16.00
CA ARG A 190 -6.38 4.37 17.40
C ARG A 190 -7.51 5.38 17.54
N ASN A 191 -8.07 5.86 16.43
CA ASN A 191 -9.25 6.72 16.46
C ASN A 191 -10.51 5.84 16.64
N PRO A 192 -11.28 6.01 17.73
CA PRO A 192 -12.47 5.20 17.98
C PRO A 192 -13.55 5.33 16.90
N TRP A 193 -13.74 6.52 16.35
CA TRP A 193 -14.71 6.78 15.28
C TRP A 193 -14.27 6.10 13.97
N THR A 194 -13.01 6.27 13.57
CA THR A 194 -12.44 5.54 12.42
C THR A 194 -12.57 4.02 12.60
N ALA A 195 -12.28 3.50 13.80
CA ALA A 195 -12.43 2.07 14.09
C ALA A 195 -13.89 1.60 13.98
N LYS A 196 -14.86 2.43 14.39
CA LYS A 196 -16.29 2.17 14.22
C LYS A 196 -16.64 2.10 12.72
N CYS A 197 -16.25 3.11 11.93
CA CYS A 197 -16.52 3.15 10.49
C CYS A 197 -15.91 1.94 9.75
N LEU A 198 -14.66 1.58 10.05
CA LEU A 198 -14.01 0.42 9.44
C LEU A 198 -14.72 -0.90 9.77
N LYS A 199 -15.21 -1.07 11.01
CA LYS A 199 -16.02 -2.24 11.38
C LYS A 199 -17.34 -2.29 10.63
N LEU A 200 -18.02 -1.15 10.46
CA LEU A 200 -19.24 -1.05 9.65
C LEU A 200 -18.99 -1.39 8.18
N ALA A 201 -17.81 -1.03 7.66
CA ALA A 201 -17.33 -1.41 6.33
C ALA A 201 -16.88 -2.88 6.24
N LYS A 202 -17.03 -3.69 7.30
CA LYS A 202 -16.57 -5.09 7.39
C LYS A 202 -15.06 -5.27 7.22
N ILE A 203 -14.27 -4.22 7.46
CA ILE A 203 -12.80 -4.29 7.42
C ILE A 203 -12.28 -4.70 8.82
N PRO A 204 -11.52 -5.80 8.95
CA PRO A 204 -11.06 -6.28 10.26
C PRO A 204 -10.12 -5.29 10.96
N VAL A 205 -10.55 -4.68 12.07
CA VAL A 205 -9.70 -3.76 12.85
C VAL A 205 -8.86 -4.53 13.86
N LYS A 206 -7.53 -4.48 13.70
CA LYS A 206 -6.58 -5.11 14.63
C LYS A 206 -6.15 -4.13 15.72
N ARG A 207 -6.16 -4.59 16.98
CA ARG A 207 -5.53 -3.85 18.08
C ARG A 207 -4.01 -3.89 17.93
N GLN A 208 -3.39 -2.72 17.87
CA GLN A 208 -1.94 -2.57 17.88
C GLN A 208 -1.38 -2.99 19.25
N LYS A 209 -0.23 -3.69 19.28
CA LYS A 209 0.53 -3.83 20.53
C LYS A 209 0.91 -2.42 20.99
N MET A 210 0.55 -2.07 22.23
CA MET A 210 0.85 -0.74 22.77
C MET A 210 2.33 -0.67 23.14
N TYR A 211 3.13 0.00 22.31
CA TYR A 211 4.51 0.33 22.68
C TYR A 211 4.51 1.64 23.47
N GLU A 212 4.76 1.55 24.78
CA GLU A 212 4.96 2.69 25.69
C GLU A 212 3.97 3.84 25.45
N ARG A 213 2.67 3.56 25.63
CA ARG A 213 1.54 4.49 25.33
C ARG A 213 1.70 5.88 25.93
N TYR A 214 2.39 5.97 27.07
CA TYR A 214 2.63 7.20 27.82
C TYR A 214 3.87 7.98 27.38
N LYS A 215 4.64 7.50 26.40
CA LYS A 215 5.81 8.22 25.87
C LYS A 215 5.59 8.65 24.43
N HIS A 216 5.07 7.78 23.58
CA HIS A 216 4.97 8.01 22.14
C HIS A 216 3.54 8.34 21.68
N CYS A 217 3.09 9.56 21.96
CA CYS A 217 1.86 10.11 21.37
C CYS A 217 2.02 11.59 20.99
N GLY A 218 1.31 12.01 19.94
CA GLY A 218 1.34 13.41 19.47
C GLY A 218 1.03 14.44 20.54
N ARG A 219 0.14 14.12 21.49
CA ARG A 219 -0.16 15.01 22.63
C ARG A 219 1.07 15.35 23.47
N ILE A 220 1.93 14.36 23.73
CA ILE A 220 3.13 14.54 24.54
C ILE A 220 4.18 15.32 23.77
N ILE A 221 4.34 15.03 22.48
CA ILE A 221 5.28 15.76 21.61
C ILE A 221 4.92 17.24 21.60
N ARG A 222 3.66 17.58 21.30
CA ARG A 222 3.20 18.97 21.27
C ARG A 222 3.30 19.64 22.64
N LYS A 223 2.99 18.91 23.73
CA LYS A 223 3.21 19.41 25.10
C LYS A 223 4.69 19.75 25.37
N ARG A 224 5.63 18.88 24.99
CA ARG A 224 7.07 19.16 25.14
C ARG A 224 7.49 20.39 24.33
N ILE A 225 7.01 20.53 23.11
CA ILE A 225 7.27 21.71 22.26
C ILE A 225 6.79 23.00 22.94
N LEU A 226 5.55 23.01 23.45
CA LEU A 226 4.98 24.16 24.17
C LEU A 226 5.81 24.53 25.41
N GLU A 227 6.31 23.53 26.14
CA GLU A 227 7.14 23.71 27.33
C GLU A 227 8.63 23.96 27.00
N GLY A 228 9.01 24.04 25.72
CA GLY A 228 10.40 24.22 25.30
C GLY A 228 11.34 23.04 25.60
N ARG A 229 10.79 21.84 25.82
CA ARG A 229 11.54 20.60 26.11
C ARG A 229 11.88 19.84 24.83
N ASP A 230 12.99 19.10 24.85
CA ASP A 230 13.38 18.26 23.71
C ASP A 230 12.39 17.10 23.47
N TRP A 231 12.10 16.86 22.21
CA TRP A 231 11.17 15.84 21.72
C TRP A 231 11.76 15.03 20.55
N SER A 232 13.05 15.23 20.24
CA SER A 232 13.76 14.55 19.15
C SER A 232 13.72 13.02 19.28
N ASP A 233 13.74 12.50 20.52
CA ASP A 233 13.65 11.08 20.87
C ASP A 233 12.27 10.44 20.57
N LEU A 234 11.24 11.27 20.39
CA LEU A 234 9.86 10.81 20.22
C LEU A 234 9.47 10.59 18.76
N VAL A 235 10.27 11.03 17.80
CA VAL A 235 9.98 10.96 16.37
C VAL A 235 11.15 10.38 15.56
N PRO A 236 10.91 9.88 14.33
CA PRO A 236 12.00 9.59 13.40
C PRO A 236 12.83 10.84 13.08
N LYS A 237 14.11 10.67 12.78
CA LYS A 237 15.02 11.78 12.47
C LYS A 237 14.52 12.63 11.31
N GLU A 238 13.97 11.98 10.28
CA GLU A 238 13.40 12.62 9.09
C GLU A 238 12.25 13.55 9.46
N VAL A 239 11.37 13.11 10.38
CA VAL A 239 10.25 13.91 10.87
C VAL A 239 10.74 15.07 11.72
N TYR A 240 11.71 14.84 12.60
CA TYR A 240 12.31 15.91 13.42
C TYR A 240 12.91 17.01 12.55
N SER A 241 13.77 16.63 11.59
CA SER A 241 14.39 17.55 10.65
C SER A 241 13.36 18.31 9.82
N TYR A 242 12.30 17.63 9.36
CA TYR A 242 11.24 18.28 8.59
C TYR A 242 10.48 19.33 9.42
N VAL A 243 10.01 18.98 10.63
CA VAL A 243 9.27 19.89 11.51
C VAL A 243 10.12 21.12 11.87
N LYS A 244 11.42 20.93 12.13
CA LYS A 244 12.37 22.04 12.33
C LYS A 244 12.48 22.93 11.08
N GLY A 245 12.61 22.31 9.90
CA GLY A 245 12.74 23.02 8.63
C GLY A 245 11.54 23.91 8.30
N ILE A 246 10.32 23.48 8.65
CA ILE A 246 9.10 24.27 8.43
C ILE A 246 8.74 25.21 9.60
N ARG A 247 9.64 25.37 10.59
CA ARG A 247 9.39 26.17 11.81
C ARG A 247 8.11 25.76 12.55
N GLY A 248 7.86 24.45 12.58
CA GLY A 248 6.65 23.86 13.15
C GLY A 248 6.56 24.01 14.66
N GLU A 249 7.69 24.14 15.36
CA GLU A 249 7.71 24.36 16.80
C GLU A 249 7.20 25.75 17.17
N GLU A 250 7.65 26.78 16.42
CA GLU A 250 7.19 28.16 16.59
C GLU A 250 5.70 28.26 16.32
N ARG A 251 5.22 27.62 15.26
CA ARG A 251 3.78 27.54 14.97
C ARG A 251 3.00 26.94 16.14
N ILE A 252 3.45 25.81 16.69
CA ILE A 252 2.78 25.17 17.84
C ILE A 252 2.78 26.10 19.06
N LYS A 253 3.88 26.81 19.32
CA LYS A 253 3.98 27.77 20.43
C LYS A 253 3.02 28.94 20.26
N ILE A 254 2.93 29.52 19.06
CA ILE A 254 1.99 30.62 18.74
C ILE A 254 0.53 30.16 18.88
N LEU A 255 0.20 28.94 18.44
CA LEU A 255 -1.16 28.43 18.54
C LEU A 255 -1.56 28.14 20.00
N GLY A 256 -0.59 27.86 20.88
CA GLY A 256 -0.81 27.45 22.26
C GLY A 256 -0.57 28.52 23.31
N SER A 257 -0.16 29.73 22.90
CA SER A 257 -0.13 30.94 23.73
C SER A 257 -1.52 31.56 23.82
#